data_AF-U4UXG3-F1
#
_entry.id   AF-U4UXG3-F1
#
_cell.length_a   1.000
_cell.length_b   1.000
_cell.length_c   1.000
_cell.angle_alpha   90.00
_cell.angle_beta   90.00
_cell.angle_gamma   90.00
#
_symmetry.space_group_name_H-M   'P 1'
#
loop_
_entity.id
_entity.type
_entity.pdbx_description
1 polymer ?
#
loop_
_entity_poly.entity_id
_entity_poly.type
_entity_poly.pdbx_seq_one_letter_code
_entity_poly.pdbx_strand_id
1 'polypeptide(L)'
;MQVVGSYLKKHIEALVKNVGIENACTITGRSKATLGGYYSDNPEHYDRYMPIDAVTALDKTASFPHVTTDLGEVICATLSRNSRDQVQKNMGQGA
;
A
#
# COMPACT_ATOMS: atom_id res chain seq x y z
N MET A 1 5.59 20.95 -5.28
CA MET A 1 5.33 19.51 -5.52
C MET A 1 6.24 18.56 -4.72
N GLN A 2 7.49 18.94 -4.40
CA GLN A 2 8.48 18.09 -3.69
C GLN A 2 8.02 17.51 -2.34
N VAL A 3 7.19 18.27 -1.60
CA VAL A 3 6.64 17.85 -0.30
C VAL A 3 5.73 16.62 -0.43
N VAL A 4 4.94 16.54 -1.52
CA VAL A 4 4.02 15.42 -1.78
C VAL A 4 4.80 14.16 -2.16
N GLY A 5 5.90 14.31 -2.90
CA GLY A 5 6.75 13.19 -3.32
C GLY A 5 7.41 12.48 -2.14
N SER A 6 8.04 13.22 -1.23
CA SER A 6 8.68 12.64 -0.04
C SER A 6 7.66 12.09 0.97
N TYR A 7 6.49 12.71 1.06
CA TYR A 7 5.36 12.16 1.82
C TYR A 7 4.96 10.78 1.26
N LEU A 8 4.63 10.68 -0.02
CA LEU A 8 4.21 9.41 -0.63
C LEU A 8 5.28 8.30 -0.45
N LYS A 9 6.56 8.63 -0.63
CA LYS A 9 7.67 7.67 -0.44
C LYS A 9 7.71 7.10 0.99
N LYS A 10 7.59 7.95 2.01
CA LYS A 10 7.55 7.52 3.43
C LYS A 10 6.35 6.63 3.74
N HIS A 11 5.20 6.95 3.17
CA HIS A 11 3.98 6.15 3.40
C HIS A 11 4.03 4.79 2.70
N ILE A 12 4.63 4.71 1.50
CA ILE A 12 4.92 3.44 0.84
C ILE A 12 5.96 2.62 1.62
N GLU A 13 6.99 3.26 2.18
CA GLU A 13 7.96 2.58 3.05
C GLU A 13 7.27 1.97 4.28
N ALA A 14 6.40 2.73 4.94
CA ALA A 14 5.62 2.26 6.09
C ALA A 14 4.70 1.09 5.72
N LEU A 15 4.02 1.17 4.57
CA LEU A 15 3.17 0.11 4.04
C LEU A 15 3.96 -1.18 3.80
N VAL A 16 5.11 -1.10 3.12
CA VAL A 16 5.98 -2.27 2.86
C VAL A 16 6.53 -2.86 4.16
N LYS A 17 6.87 -2.02 5.16
CA LYS A 17 7.30 -2.48 6.49
C LYS A 17 6.17 -3.16 7.26
N ASN A 18 4.93 -2.67 7.15
CA ASN A 18 3.76 -3.29 7.79
C ASN A 18 3.45 -4.67 7.20
N VAL A 19 3.48 -4.80 5.87
CA VAL A 19 3.21 -6.07 5.16
C VAL A 19 4.40 -7.04 5.27
N GLY A 20 5.62 -6.52 5.40
CA GLY A 20 6.87 -7.27 5.38
C GLY A 20 7.45 -7.41 3.96
N ILE A 21 8.76 -7.19 3.80
CA ILE A 21 9.41 -7.06 2.49
C ILE A 21 9.28 -8.33 1.61
N GLU A 22 9.39 -9.52 2.20
CA GLU A 22 9.29 -10.79 1.46
C GLU A 22 7.86 -11.06 0.97
N ASN A 23 6.87 -10.76 1.82
CA ASN A 23 5.46 -10.87 1.46
C ASN A 23 5.09 -9.81 0.41
N ALA A 24 5.61 -8.59 0.54
CA ALA A 24 5.42 -7.53 -0.45
C ALA A 24 6.01 -7.90 -1.82
N CYS A 25 7.19 -8.53 -1.86
CA CYS A 25 7.76 -9.06 -3.11
C CYS A 25 6.83 -10.10 -3.75
N THR A 26 6.26 -10.98 -2.93
CA THR A 26 5.33 -12.03 -3.38
C THR A 26 4.03 -11.45 -3.94
N ILE A 27 3.41 -10.50 -3.23
CA ILE A 27 2.14 -9.86 -3.60
C ILE A 27 2.29 -9.04 -4.89
N THR A 28 3.39 -8.28 -5.00
CA THR A 28 3.60 -7.36 -6.12
C THR A 28 4.28 -8.00 -7.32
N GLY A 29 4.90 -9.18 -7.16
CA GLY A 29 5.74 -9.82 -8.17
C GLY A 29 7.01 -9.02 -8.50
N ARG A 30 7.42 -8.10 -7.63
CA ARG A 30 8.60 -7.23 -7.83
C ARG A 30 9.74 -7.66 -6.92
N SER A 31 10.97 -7.43 -7.37
CA SER A 31 12.16 -7.70 -6.55
C SER A 31 12.30 -6.70 -5.40
N LYS A 32 13.00 -7.11 -4.34
CA LYS A 32 13.34 -6.25 -3.19
C LYS A 32 14.04 -4.95 -3.61
N ALA A 33 14.96 -5.03 -4.59
CA ALA A 33 15.64 -3.85 -5.13
C ALA A 33 14.66 -2.89 -5.82
N THR A 34 13.67 -3.43 -6.54
CA THR A 34 12.63 -2.62 -7.19
C THR A 34 11.76 -1.92 -6.15
N LEU A 35 11.30 -2.65 -5.13
CA LEU A 35 10.50 -2.06 -4.04
C LEU A 35 11.29 -0.97 -3.30
N GLY A 36 12.55 -1.24 -2.96
CA GLY A 36 13.46 -0.28 -2.34
C GLY A 36 13.63 1.01 -3.14
N GLY A 37 13.67 0.92 -4.46
CA GLY A 37 13.74 2.08 -5.34
C GLY A 37 12.52 2.99 -5.26
N TYR A 38 11.31 2.44 -5.03
CA TYR A 38 10.09 3.26 -5.02
C TYR A 38 10.01 4.23 -3.84
N TYR A 39 10.51 3.84 -2.67
CA TYR A 39 10.51 4.67 -1.47
C TYR A 39 11.90 5.23 -1.10
N SER A 40 12.89 5.06 -1.97
CA SER A 40 14.21 5.66 -1.77
C SER A 40 14.18 7.16 -2.06
N ASP A 41 14.86 7.92 -1.19
CA ASP A 41 15.11 9.36 -1.35
C ASP A 41 16.39 9.65 -2.18
N ASN A 42 17.04 8.62 -2.73
CA ASN A 42 18.22 8.82 -3.57
C ASN A 42 17.85 9.62 -4.84
N PRO A 43 18.70 10.56 -5.30
CA PRO A 43 18.41 11.39 -6.48
C PRO A 43 18.08 10.58 -7.74
N GLU A 44 18.69 9.41 -7.92
CA GLU A 44 18.46 8.49 -9.05
C GLU A 44 17.05 7.84 -9.05
N HIS A 45 16.34 7.90 -7.92
CA HIS A 45 15.04 7.27 -7.73
C HIS A 45 13.95 8.28 -7.33
N TYR A 46 14.27 9.58 -7.38
CA TYR A 46 13.40 10.61 -6.85
C TYR A 46 12.02 10.63 -7.53
N ASP A 47 11.99 10.41 -8.84
CA ASP A 47 10.81 10.38 -9.71
C ASP A 47 10.17 8.98 -9.85
N ARG A 48 10.76 7.96 -9.20
CA ARG A 48 10.22 6.60 -9.19
C ARG A 48 9.21 6.46 -8.07
N TYR A 49 7.96 6.16 -8.43
CA TYR A 49 6.87 5.89 -7.49
C TYR A 49 6.31 4.48 -7.72
N MET A 50 5.79 3.88 -6.65
CA MET A 50 5.12 2.59 -6.73
C MET A 50 3.84 2.73 -7.56
N PRO A 51 3.58 1.84 -8.53
CA PRO A 51 2.36 1.91 -9.33
C PRO A 51 1.13 1.59 -8.45
N ILE A 52 0.00 2.24 -8.74
CA ILE A 52 -1.19 2.25 -7.88
C ILE A 52 -1.81 0.86 -7.67
N ASP A 53 -1.68 -0.03 -8.65
CA ASP A 53 -2.11 -1.43 -8.57
C ASP A 53 -1.35 -2.20 -7.49
N ALA A 54 -0.01 -2.04 -7.45
CA ALA A 54 0.83 -2.63 -6.42
C ALA A 54 0.53 -2.04 -5.04
N VAL A 55 0.33 -0.72 -4.95
CA VAL A 55 -0.07 -0.07 -3.69
C VAL A 55 -1.39 -0.65 -3.18
N THR A 56 -2.39 -0.79 -4.06
CA THR A 56 -3.70 -1.32 -3.70
C THR A 56 -3.61 -2.78 -3.26
N ALA A 57 -2.80 -3.59 -3.92
CA ALA A 57 -2.58 -4.99 -3.53
C ALA A 57 -1.97 -5.10 -2.13
N LEU A 58 -0.97 -4.26 -1.82
CA LEU A 58 -0.35 -4.22 -0.50
C LEU A 58 -1.31 -3.69 0.58
N ASP A 59 -2.04 -2.60 0.30
CA ASP A 59 -2.96 -1.95 1.26
C ASP A 59 -4.16 -2.84 1.65
N LYS A 60 -4.55 -3.78 0.78
CA LYS A 60 -5.54 -4.83 1.09
C LYS A 60 -5.03 -5.88 2.08
N THR A 61 -3.72 -6.10 2.13
CA THR A 61 -3.08 -7.10 3.00
C THR A 61 -2.54 -6.50 4.29
N ALA A 62 -2.34 -5.18 4.31
CA ALA A 62 -1.90 -4.46 5.49
C ALA A 62 -2.93 -4.52 6.61
N SER A 63 -2.45 -4.50 7.85
CA SER A 63 -3.31 -4.48 9.03
C SER A 63 -4.07 -3.15 9.17
N PHE A 64 -3.63 -2.11 8.46
CA PHE A 64 -4.21 -0.77 8.46
C PHE A 64 -4.16 -0.15 7.05
N PRO A 65 -5.20 0.59 6.59
CA PRO A 65 -5.15 1.39 5.36
C PRO A 65 -4.10 2.49 5.52
N HIS A 66 -2.90 2.30 4.98
CA HIS A 66 -1.92 3.37 4.97
C HIS A 66 -2.33 4.39 3.91
N VAL A 67 -2.20 4.01 2.63
CA VAL A 67 -2.38 4.98 1.53
C VAL A 67 -3.83 5.42 1.35
N THR A 68 -4.81 4.55 1.63
CA THR A 68 -6.22 4.93 1.55
C THR A 68 -6.56 6.02 2.57
N THR A 69 -6.06 5.92 3.80
CA THR A 69 -6.31 6.93 4.85
C THR A 69 -5.59 8.22 4.52
N ASP A 70 -4.31 8.13 4.16
CA ASP A 70 -3.47 9.29 3.84
C ASP A 70 -4.04 10.10 2.66
N LEU A 71 -4.56 9.41 1.64
CA LEU A 71 -5.17 10.08 0.50
C LEU A 71 -6.42 10.87 0.93
N GLY A 72 -7.25 10.31 1.81
CA GLY A 72 -8.40 11.00 2.40
C GLY A 72 -8.03 12.27 3.16
N GLU A 73 -6.92 12.23 3.90
CA GLU A 73 -6.38 13.42 4.58
C GLU A 73 -5.96 14.50 3.58
N VAL A 74 -5.23 14.12 2.52
CA VAL A 74 -4.74 15.07 1.50
C VAL A 74 -5.87 15.76 0.75
N ILE A 75 -6.95 15.05 0.43
CA ILE A 75 -8.10 15.62 -0.29
C ILE A 75 -9.18 16.19 0.64
N CYS A 76 -8.95 16.16 1.96
CA CYS A 76 -9.91 16.58 2.98
C CYS A 76 -11.28 15.88 2.82
N ALA A 77 -11.28 14.56 2.58
CA ALA A 77 -12.48 13.76 2.43
C ALA A 77 -12.61 12.73 3.56
N THR A 78 -13.84 12.51 4.03
CA THR A 78 -14.12 11.46 5.02
C THR A 78 -14.31 10.11 4.30
N LEU A 79 -13.45 9.14 4.62
CA LEU A 79 -13.55 7.77 4.10
C LEU A 79 -14.24 6.86 5.12
N SER A 80 -15.36 6.25 4.71
CA SER A 80 -16.03 5.18 5.47
C SER A 80 -15.71 3.83 4.84
N ARG A 81 -15.01 2.96 5.58
CA ARG A 81 -14.74 1.58 5.16
C ARG A 81 -15.95 0.70 5.47
N ASN A 82 -16.64 0.24 4.44
CA ASN A 82 -17.75 -0.70 4.57
C ASN A 82 -17.21 -2.14 4.49
N SER A 83 -17.06 -2.81 5.63
CA SER A 83 -16.42 -4.13 5.76
C SER A 83 -17.29 -5.29 5.24
N ARG A 84 -17.69 -5.27 3.96
CA ARG A 84 -18.58 -6.30 3.39
C ARG A 84 -17.90 -7.63 3.04
N ASP A 85 -16.57 -7.71 3.11
CA ASP A 85 -15.83 -8.87 2.59
C ASP A 85 -15.67 -10.05 3.57
N GLN A 86 -16.12 -9.92 4.83
CA GLN A 86 -15.93 -10.97 5.85
C GLN A 86 -17.07 -12.00 5.92
N VAL A 87 -18.19 -11.82 5.21
CA VAL A 87 -19.41 -12.64 5.44
C VAL A 87 -19.55 -13.85 4.50
N GLN A 88 -18.83 -13.94 3.38
CA GLN A 88 -19.11 -14.97 2.36
C GLN A 88 -18.35 -16.31 2.54
N LYS A 89 -17.49 -16.50 3.55
CA LYS A 89 -16.68 -17.74 3.68
C LYS A 89 -17.26 -18.87 4.56
N ASN A 90 -18.41 -18.66 5.24
CA ASN A 90 -18.94 -19.65 6.19
C ASN A 90 -20.33 -20.23 5.87
N MET A 91 -20.82 -20.14 4.63
CA MET A 91 -22.05 -20.84 4.22
C MET A 91 -21.77 -21.84 3.11
N GLY A 92 -21.36 -23.06 3.47
CA GLY A 92 -21.16 -24.11 2.46
C GLY A 92 -20.65 -25.49 2.92
N GLN A 93 -20.57 -25.79 4.22
CA GLN A 93 -20.29 -27.15 4.69
C GLN A 93 -21.27 -27.49 5.81
N GLY A 94 -22.34 -28.19 5.44
CA GLY A 94 -23.39 -28.58 6.37
C GLY A 94 -24.66 -28.99 5.63
N ALA A 95 -24.60 -30.10 4.88
CA ALA A 95 -25.71 -30.99 4.57
C ALA A 95 -25.14 -32.29 3.99
#